data_AF-A0A2N2IIZ3-F1
#
_entry.id   AF-A0A2N2IIZ3-F1
#
_cell.length_a   1.000
_cell.length_b   1.000
_cell.length_c   1.000
_cell.angle_alpha   90.00
_cell.angle_beta   90.00
_cell.angle_gamma   90.00
#
_symmetry.space_group_name_H-M   'P 1'
#
loop_
_entity.id
_entity.type
_entity.pdbx_description
1 polymer ?
#
loop_
_entity_poly.entity_id
_entity_poly.type
_entity_poly.pdbx_seq_one_letter_code
_entity_poly.pdbx_strand_id
1 'polypeptide(L)'
;MIVLDTTTAYGGTDKSQGAIDSAQMGWIEDRLAYYSNQNRAIIIMSHHPANTIPDQGTALVNLLRQYPHVVLHVVGHGHINRVYAHPPDAGQSVENGYWEVQVPSTLEWPNQMRYYEIVDYGDGTGAVYVTVVNLAIPAGSVAEAGRFYSLVDVQEGRVPDGLQGVINDRNVILRFAWPPELLPVLAAMPRRPVESLHFLP
;
A
#
# COMPACT_ATOMS: atom_id res chain seq x y z
N MET A 1 -2.40 6.91 10.60
CA MET A 1 -1.67 5.72 10.15
C MET A 1 -1.71 4.68 11.26
N ILE A 2 -2.05 3.44 10.93
CA ILE A 2 -2.06 2.28 11.82
C ILE A 2 -1.06 1.28 11.22
N VAL A 3 -0.16 0.74 12.03
CA VAL A 3 0.88 -0.20 11.59
C VAL A 3 0.64 -1.54 12.26
N LEU A 4 0.55 -2.59 11.46
CA LEU A 4 0.33 -3.97 11.89
C LEU A 4 1.64 -4.75 11.84
N ASP A 5 1.91 -5.50 12.90
CA ASP A 5 2.92 -6.55 12.87
C ASP A 5 2.27 -7.80 12.29
N THR A 6 2.65 -8.12 11.07
CA THR A 6 2.13 -9.30 10.37
C THR A 6 3.14 -10.44 10.36
N THR A 7 4.24 -10.34 11.11
CA THR A 7 5.27 -11.38 11.12
C THR A 7 4.90 -12.55 12.02
N THR A 8 5.37 -13.74 11.67
CA THR A 8 5.16 -14.98 12.44
C THR A 8 6.15 -15.12 13.61
N ALA A 9 6.60 -14.01 14.20
CA ALA A 9 7.63 -13.99 15.25
C ALA A 9 7.32 -14.89 16.45
N TYR A 10 6.05 -15.30 16.62
CA TYR A 10 5.58 -16.11 17.75
C TYR A 10 5.06 -17.53 17.41
N GLY A 11 5.16 -18.01 16.15
CA GLY A 11 4.69 -19.36 15.78
C GLY A 11 4.88 -19.72 14.30
N GLY A 12 4.48 -20.94 13.87
CA GLY A 12 4.51 -21.38 12.47
C GLY A 12 5.83 -21.95 11.96
N THR A 13 5.74 -22.93 11.04
CA THR A 13 6.88 -23.58 10.38
C THR A 13 7.40 -22.82 9.17
N ASP A 14 6.52 -22.07 8.49
CA ASP A 14 6.87 -21.20 7.36
C ASP A 14 6.97 -19.74 7.81
N LYS A 15 8.19 -19.21 7.79
CA LYS A 15 8.48 -17.82 8.19
C LYS A 15 8.23 -16.81 7.07
N SER A 16 7.86 -17.24 5.86
CA SER A 16 7.41 -16.34 4.80
C SER A 16 5.92 -16.02 4.85
N GLN A 17 5.10 -16.76 5.60
CA GLN A 17 3.69 -16.41 5.74
C GLN A 17 3.49 -15.27 6.73
N GLY A 18 2.45 -14.46 6.49
CA GLY A 18 1.99 -13.47 7.44
C GLY A 18 1.07 -14.07 8.51
N ALA A 19 0.95 -13.39 9.66
CA ALA A 19 0.05 -13.77 10.73
C ALA A 19 -0.53 -12.55 11.43
N ILE A 20 -1.78 -12.64 11.88
CA ILE A 20 -2.41 -11.67 12.79
C ILE A 20 -3.18 -12.47 13.82
N ASP A 21 -2.90 -12.27 15.11
CA ASP A 21 -3.63 -12.93 16.17
C ASP A 21 -4.96 -12.22 16.50
N SER A 22 -5.78 -12.86 17.34
CA SER A 22 -7.07 -12.30 17.75
C SER A 22 -6.93 -10.99 18.54
N ALA A 23 -5.84 -10.82 19.29
CA ALA A 23 -5.57 -9.62 20.07
C ALA A 23 -5.32 -8.41 19.14
N GLN A 24 -4.47 -8.58 18.13
CA GLN A 24 -4.20 -7.54 17.14
C GLN A 24 -5.42 -7.28 16.24
N MET A 25 -6.20 -8.31 15.89
CA MET A 25 -7.47 -8.13 15.17
C MET A 25 -8.49 -7.29 15.96
N GLY A 26 -8.71 -7.58 17.24
CA GLY A 26 -9.59 -6.77 18.08
C GLY A 26 -9.03 -5.36 18.29
N TRP A 27 -7.72 -5.23 18.46
CA TRP A 27 -7.06 -3.93 18.61
C TRP A 27 -7.23 -3.05 17.37
N ILE A 28 -7.05 -3.59 16.15
CA ILE A 28 -7.21 -2.78 14.94
C ILE A 28 -8.67 -2.35 14.76
N GLU A 29 -9.64 -3.22 15.05
CA GLU A 29 -11.07 -2.87 15.02
C GLU A 29 -11.37 -1.68 15.94
N ASP A 30 -10.89 -1.72 17.18
CA ASP A 30 -11.01 -0.60 18.12
C ASP A 30 -10.36 0.70 17.60
N ARG A 31 -9.18 0.59 16.97
CA ARG A 31 -8.49 1.76 16.42
C ARG A 31 -9.21 2.34 15.21
N LEU A 32 -9.77 1.49 14.34
CA LEU A 32 -10.55 1.91 13.18
C LEU A 32 -11.79 2.70 13.61
N ALA A 33 -12.55 2.16 14.58
CA ALA A 33 -13.71 2.86 15.15
C ALA A 33 -13.31 4.18 15.81
N TYR A 34 -12.24 4.18 16.62
CA TYR A 34 -11.77 5.39 17.29
C TYR A 34 -11.41 6.52 16.32
N TYR A 35 -10.64 6.23 15.27
CA TYR A 35 -10.21 7.26 14.31
C TYR A 35 -11.31 7.67 13.32
N SER A 36 -12.22 6.75 12.98
CA SER A 36 -13.40 7.08 12.18
C SER A 36 -14.31 8.06 12.92
N ASN A 37 -14.56 7.86 14.22
CA ASN A 37 -15.33 8.78 15.06
C ASN A 37 -14.66 10.16 15.24
N GLN A 38 -13.38 10.27 14.93
CA GLN A 38 -12.64 11.53 14.92
C GLN A 38 -12.61 12.18 13.54
N ASN A 39 -13.32 11.63 12.55
CA ASN A 39 -13.31 12.06 11.17
C ASN A 39 -11.86 12.19 10.67
N ARG A 40 -11.13 11.06 10.65
CA ARG A 40 -9.75 11.00 10.16
C ARG A 40 -9.63 10.01 9.02
N ALA A 41 -8.93 10.39 7.95
CA ALA A 41 -8.45 9.42 6.96
C ALA A 41 -7.47 8.43 7.62
N ILE A 42 -7.58 7.16 7.25
CA ILE A 42 -6.82 6.05 7.81
C ILE A 42 -5.98 5.41 6.70
N ILE A 43 -4.70 5.26 7.01
CA ILE A 43 -3.73 4.49 6.23
C ILE A 43 -3.30 3.31 7.09
N ILE A 44 -3.36 2.11 6.52
CA ILE A 44 -2.85 0.88 7.14
C ILE A 44 -1.47 0.58 6.56
N MET A 45 -0.57 0.06 7.38
CA MET A 45 0.70 -0.49 6.92
C MET A 45 0.92 -1.87 7.52
N SER A 46 1.43 -2.80 6.72
CA SER A 46 1.88 -4.11 7.19
C SER A 46 3.04 -4.62 6.33
N HIS A 47 3.78 -5.61 6.83
CA HIS A 47 4.78 -6.28 5.99
C HIS A 47 4.12 -7.15 4.92
N HIS A 48 3.18 -8.02 5.34
CA HIS A 48 2.51 -8.96 4.45
C HIS A 48 1.26 -8.34 3.81
N PRO A 49 1.08 -8.48 2.48
CA PRO A 49 -0.20 -8.32 1.80
C PRO A 49 -1.27 -9.21 2.43
N ALA A 50 -2.53 -8.78 2.43
CA ALA A 50 -3.60 -9.55 3.06
C ALA A 50 -3.73 -10.97 2.47
N ASN A 51 -3.51 -11.14 1.17
CA ASN A 51 -3.59 -12.46 0.52
C ASN A 51 -2.43 -13.42 0.87
N THR A 52 -1.44 -12.96 1.64
CA THR A 52 -0.31 -13.75 2.16
C THR A 52 -0.37 -13.97 3.67
N ILE A 53 -1.52 -13.65 4.29
CA ILE A 53 -1.81 -13.93 5.70
C ILE A 53 -2.84 -15.07 5.75
N PRO A 54 -2.40 -16.32 5.93
CA PRO A 54 -3.30 -17.46 6.07
C PRO A 54 -4.33 -17.23 7.18
N ASP A 55 -5.54 -17.76 6.96
CA ASP A 55 -6.71 -17.71 7.84
C ASP A 55 -7.31 -16.30 8.07
N GLN A 56 -6.46 -15.30 8.34
CA GLN A 56 -6.87 -13.99 8.85
C GLN A 56 -6.84 -12.87 7.80
N GLY A 57 -6.16 -13.07 6.66
CA GLY A 57 -6.07 -12.08 5.59
C GLY A 57 -7.44 -11.64 5.04
N THR A 58 -8.31 -12.60 4.76
CA THR A 58 -9.69 -12.34 4.33
C THR A 58 -10.49 -11.61 5.42
N ALA A 59 -10.31 -11.99 6.69
CA ALA A 59 -10.98 -11.34 7.81
C ALA A 59 -10.52 -9.88 7.97
N LEU A 60 -9.23 -9.61 7.82
CA LEU A 60 -8.68 -8.26 7.81
C LEU A 60 -9.28 -7.44 6.67
N VAL A 61 -9.30 -7.96 5.44
CA VAL A 61 -9.89 -7.26 4.28
C VAL A 61 -11.36 -6.92 4.52
N ASN A 62 -12.13 -7.89 5.04
CA ASN A 62 -13.55 -7.70 5.35
C ASN A 62 -13.78 -6.68 6.46
N LEU A 63 -12.90 -6.63 7.47
CA LEU A 63 -12.94 -5.60 8.50
C LEU A 63 -12.64 -4.23 7.90
N LEU A 64 -11.53 -4.08 7.17
CA LEU A 64 -11.11 -2.79 6.60
C LEU A 64 -12.17 -2.20 5.65
N ARG A 65 -12.85 -3.02 4.85
CA ARG A 65 -13.93 -2.60 3.94
C ARG A 65 -15.13 -1.99 4.66
N GLN A 66 -15.34 -2.26 5.94
CA GLN A 66 -16.43 -1.70 6.73
C GLN A 66 -16.16 -0.26 7.21
N TYR A 67 -14.93 0.24 7.01
CA TYR A 67 -14.52 1.57 7.44
C TYR A 67 -14.14 2.42 6.21
N PRO A 68 -15.07 3.23 5.65
CA PRO A 68 -14.80 4.10 4.50
C PRO A 68 -13.69 5.13 4.73
N HIS A 69 -13.28 5.32 5.98
CA HIS A 69 -12.12 6.14 6.35
C HIS A 69 -10.78 5.49 5.94
N VAL A 70 -10.73 4.18 5.69
CA VAL A 70 -9.54 3.47 5.21
C VAL A 70 -9.42 3.70 3.70
N VAL A 71 -8.41 4.46 3.29
CA VAL A 71 -8.21 4.81 1.86
C VAL A 71 -7.01 4.11 1.24
N LEU A 72 -6.06 3.65 2.06
CA LEU A 72 -4.81 3.07 1.60
C LEU A 72 -4.27 2.04 2.60
N HIS A 73 -3.80 0.90 2.09
CA HIS A 73 -3.06 -0.11 2.82
C HIS A 73 -1.72 -0.37 2.12
N VAL A 74 -0.61 0.04 2.73
CA VAL A 74 0.73 -0.13 2.15
C VAL A 74 1.38 -1.41 2.67
N VAL A 75 1.82 -2.27 1.75
CA VAL A 75 2.35 -3.61 2.07
C VAL A 75 3.67 -3.89 1.36
N GLY A 76 4.44 -4.87 1.84
CA GLY A 76 5.72 -5.31 1.26
C GLY A 76 5.72 -6.81 0.98
N HIS A 77 6.73 -7.53 1.46
CA HIS A 77 6.87 -8.99 1.44
C HIS A 77 7.11 -9.64 0.06
N GLY A 78 6.22 -9.45 -0.91
CA GLY A 78 6.32 -10.10 -2.23
C GLY A 78 7.32 -9.44 -3.20
N HIS A 79 8.01 -8.39 -2.76
CA HIS A 79 9.06 -7.67 -3.50
C HIS A 79 8.64 -7.14 -4.88
N ILE A 80 7.34 -7.10 -5.17
CA ILE A 80 6.77 -6.74 -6.45
C ILE A 80 6.00 -5.44 -6.37
N ASN A 81 6.07 -4.66 -7.44
CA ASN A 81 5.14 -3.58 -7.68
C ASN A 81 3.74 -4.15 -7.97
N ARG A 82 2.79 -4.02 -7.04
CA ARG A 82 1.42 -4.55 -7.20
C ARG A 82 0.36 -3.66 -6.56
N VAL A 83 -0.81 -3.59 -7.18
CA VAL A 83 -1.99 -2.90 -6.64
C VAL A 83 -3.15 -3.89 -6.56
N TYR A 84 -3.83 -3.90 -5.42
CA TYR A 84 -5.02 -4.69 -5.18
C TYR A 84 -6.20 -3.77 -4.87
N ALA A 85 -7.32 -4.03 -5.56
CA ALA A 85 -8.58 -3.34 -5.34
C ALA A 85 -9.41 -4.08 -4.29
N HIS A 86 -9.88 -3.38 -3.27
CA HIS A 86 -10.77 -3.93 -2.25
C HIS A 86 -12.09 -3.16 -2.24
N PRO A 87 -13.01 -3.41 -3.21
CA PRO A 87 -14.35 -2.83 -3.16
C PRO A 87 -15.13 -3.35 -1.94
N PRO A 88 -16.14 -2.62 -1.44
CA PRO A 88 -16.90 -3.06 -0.27
C PRO A 88 -17.55 -4.42 -0.50
N ASP A 89 -18.19 -4.58 -1.68
CA ASP A 89 -18.80 -5.82 -2.13
C ASP A 89 -18.46 -6.13 -3.60
N ALA A 90 -18.75 -7.37 -4.01
CA ALA A 90 -18.60 -7.80 -5.40
C ALA A 90 -19.48 -6.95 -6.35
N GLY A 91 -18.87 -6.44 -7.42
CA GLY A 91 -19.55 -5.62 -8.43
C GLY A 91 -19.71 -4.15 -8.06
N GLN A 92 -19.30 -3.74 -6.85
CA GLN A 92 -19.26 -2.33 -6.47
C GLN A 92 -17.93 -1.67 -6.88
N SER A 93 -17.96 -0.34 -7.04
CA SER A 93 -16.76 0.44 -7.30
C SER A 93 -15.80 0.36 -6.11
N VAL A 94 -14.53 0.12 -6.39
CA VAL A 94 -13.43 0.23 -5.41
C VAL A 94 -13.30 1.64 -4.84
N GLU A 95 -13.85 2.65 -5.51
CA GLU A 95 -13.85 4.02 -4.98
C GLU A 95 -14.59 4.11 -3.63
N ASN A 96 -15.56 3.22 -3.37
CA ASN A 96 -16.25 3.16 -2.08
C ASN A 96 -15.56 2.23 -1.06
N GLY A 97 -14.46 1.58 -1.44
CA GLY A 97 -13.66 0.69 -0.60
C GLY A 97 -12.26 1.27 -0.38
N TYR A 98 -11.24 0.42 -0.48
CA TYR A 98 -9.84 0.86 -0.32
C TYR A 98 -8.90 0.17 -1.30
N TRP A 99 -7.67 0.71 -1.36
CA TRP A 99 -6.58 0.18 -2.18
C TRP A 99 -5.48 -0.41 -1.30
N GLU A 100 -5.07 -1.65 -1.58
CA GLU A 100 -3.83 -2.21 -1.03
C GLU A 100 -2.72 -2.08 -2.07
N VAL A 101 -1.59 -1.52 -1.69
CA VAL A 101 -0.49 -1.18 -2.59
C VAL A 101 0.80 -1.81 -2.07
N GLN A 102 1.30 -2.78 -2.82
CA GLN A 102 2.55 -3.47 -2.52
C GLN A 102 3.74 -2.69 -3.09
N VAL A 103 4.72 -2.44 -2.24
CA VAL A 103 6.00 -1.84 -2.62
C VAL A 103 6.99 -2.92 -3.07
N PRO A 104 7.81 -2.64 -4.10
CA PRO A 104 8.87 -3.54 -4.52
C PRO A 104 10.00 -3.56 -3.47
N SER A 105 10.87 -4.55 -3.55
CA SER A 105 12.09 -4.54 -2.73
C SER A 105 13.09 -3.52 -3.23
N THR A 106 13.83 -2.93 -2.30
CA THR A 106 15.01 -2.12 -2.63
C THR A 106 16.25 -2.98 -2.90
N LEU A 107 16.23 -4.28 -2.55
CA LEU A 107 17.38 -5.19 -2.74
C LEU A 107 17.41 -5.81 -4.13
N GLU A 108 16.26 -6.18 -4.66
CA GLU A 108 16.14 -6.88 -5.94
C GLU A 108 15.89 -5.90 -7.08
N TRP A 109 16.21 -6.33 -8.30
CA TRP A 109 15.83 -5.60 -9.50
C TRP A 109 14.31 -5.38 -9.51
N PRO A 110 13.81 -4.15 -9.73
CA PRO A 110 14.52 -2.97 -10.28
C PRO A 110 15.05 -1.94 -9.25
N ASN A 111 15.13 -2.27 -7.96
CA ASN A 111 15.54 -1.39 -6.85
C ASN A 111 14.77 -0.05 -6.85
N GLN A 112 13.44 -0.15 -6.77
CA GLN A 112 12.54 1.00 -6.87
C GLN A 112 11.90 1.32 -5.52
N MET A 113 11.39 2.54 -5.40
CA MET A 113 10.56 2.97 -4.27
C MET A 113 9.27 3.58 -4.80
N ARG A 114 8.31 3.86 -3.91
CA ARG A 114 7.05 4.53 -4.25
C ARG A 114 6.84 5.77 -3.38
N TYR A 115 6.48 6.88 -4.01
CA TYR A 115 5.89 8.04 -3.35
C TYR A 115 4.37 7.94 -3.37
N TYR A 116 3.75 8.44 -2.31
CA TYR A 116 2.31 8.45 -2.12
C TYR A 116 1.85 9.86 -1.79
N GLU A 117 0.93 10.39 -2.59
CA GLU A 117 0.28 11.67 -2.33
C GLU A 117 -1.23 11.45 -2.26
N ILE A 118 -1.83 11.78 -1.13
CA ILE A 118 -3.27 11.71 -0.92
C ILE A 118 -3.84 13.09 -1.17
N VAL A 119 -4.76 13.16 -2.11
CA VAL A 119 -5.34 14.41 -2.61
C VAL A 119 -6.84 14.39 -2.38
N ASP A 120 -7.36 15.51 -1.88
CA ASP A 120 -8.79 15.83 -1.89
C ASP A 120 -9.12 16.69 -3.11
N TYR A 121 -10.15 16.31 -3.88
CA TYR A 121 -10.63 17.11 -5.00
C TYR A 121 -11.68 18.15 -4.59
N GLY A 122 -12.21 18.07 -3.35
CA GLY A 122 -13.18 19.01 -2.82
C GLY A 122 -14.61 18.81 -3.34
N ASP A 123 -14.87 17.74 -4.08
CA ASP A 123 -16.18 17.33 -4.58
C ASP A 123 -16.74 16.08 -3.86
N GLY A 124 -16.10 15.69 -2.74
CA GLY A 124 -16.41 14.47 -2.01
C GLY A 124 -15.58 13.27 -2.44
N THR A 125 -14.70 13.43 -3.43
CA THR A 125 -13.77 12.39 -3.86
C THR A 125 -12.31 12.79 -3.63
N GLY A 126 -11.45 11.80 -3.62
CA GLY A 126 -10.01 11.96 -3.54
C GLY A 126 -9.28 10.90 -4.36
N ALA A 127 -7.96 10.98 -4.35
CA ALA A 127 -7.12 9.96 -4.95
C ALA A 127 -5.79 9.80 -4.21
N VAL A 128 -5.23 8.60 -4.27
CA VAL A 128 -3.82 8.35 -3.97
C VAL A 128 -3.06 8.36 -5.29
N TYR A 129 -2.17 9.32 -5.48
CA TYR A 129 -1.17 9.30 -6.53
C TYR A 129 -0.01 8.44 -6.03
N VAL A 130 0.26 7.34 -6.74
CA VAL A 130 1.37 6.45 -6.45
C VAL A 130 2.38 6.59 -7.57
N THR A 131 3.60 7.00 -7.23
CA THR A 131 4.67 7.24 -8.21
C THR A 131 5.86 6.36 -7.90
N VAL A 132 6.21 5.49 -8.85
CA VAL A 132 7.41 4.68 -8.81
C VAL A 132 8.62 5.54 -9.14
N VAL A 133 9.63 5.51 -8.28
CA VAL A 133 10.89 6.22 -8.45
C VAL A 133 12.07 5.26 -8.45
N ASN A 134 13.06 5.58 -9.27
CA ASN A 134 14.35 4.91 -9.24
C ASN A 134 15.27 5.62 -8.24
N LEU A 135 16.17 4.84 -7.63
CA LEU A 135 17.27 5.41 -6.85
C LEU A 135 18.22 6.18 -7.79
N ALA A 136 18.60 7.39 -7.40
CA ALA A 136 19.71 8.10 -8.05
C ALA A 136 21.01 7.42 -7.63
N ILE A 137 21.65 6.71 -8.55
CA ILE A 137 22.82 5.89 -8.28
C ILE A 137 24.05 6.53 -8.96
N PRO A 138 25.03 7.03 -8.20
CA PRO A 138 26.23 7.63 -8.77
C PRO A 138 27.07 6.62 -9.55
N ALA A 139 27.59 7.04 -10.70
CA ALA A 139 28.51 6.23 -11.51
C ALA A 139 29.78 5.88 -10.74
N GLY A 140 30.26 4.65 -10.89
CA GLY A 140 31.42 4.08 -10.21
C GLY A 140 31.19 3.74 -8.73
N SER A 141 29.97 3.89 -8.21
CA SER A 141 29.67 3.60 -6.81
C SER A 141 29.43 2.10 -6.55
N VAL A 142 29.57 1.68 -5.29
CA VAL A 142 29.18 0.33 -4.85
C VAL A 142 27.68 0.07 -5.13
N ALA A 143 26.85 1.10 -5.07
CA ALA A 143 25.43 0.99 -5.38
C ALA A 143 25.17 0.70 -6.88
N GLU A 144 25.99 1.24 -7.79
CA GLU A 144 25.92 0.92 -9.22
C GLU A 144 26.26 -0.55 -9.48
N ALA A 145 27.34 -1.04 -8.87
CA ALA A 145 27.69 -2.45 -8.92
C ALA A 145 26.57 -3.35 -8.35
N GLY A 146 26.02 -2.98 -7.19
CA GLY A 146 24.90 -3.70 -6.57
C GLY A 146 23.66 -3.77 -7.47
N ARG A 147 23.30 -2.66 -8.13
CA ARG A 147 22.20 -2.64 -9.11
C ARG A 147 22.48 -3.58 -10.28
N PHE A 148 23.69 -3.54 -10.83
CA PHE A 148 24.08 -4.45 -11.91
C PHE A 148 23.95 -5.92 -11.50
N TYR A 149 24.44 -6.28 -10.31
CA TYR A 149 24.33 -7.66 -9.83
C TYR A 149 22.88 -8.09 -9.58
N SER A 150 22.02 -7.20 -9.11
CA SER A 150 20.59 -7.53 -8.95
C SER A 150 19.90 -7.84 -10.29
N LEU A 151 20.34 -7.23 -11.40
CA LEU A 151 19.87 -7.56 -12.75
C LEU A 151 20.44 -8.91 -13.22
N VAL A 152 21.71 -9.18 -12.94
CA VAL A 152 22.35 -10.47 -13.24
C VAL A 152 21.62 -11.61 -12.53
N ASP A 153 21.20 -11.42 -11.27
CA ASP A 153 20.44 -12.43 -10.54
C ASP A 153 19.12 -12.80 -11.23
N VAL A 154 18.45 -11.84 -11.90
CA VAL A 154 17.26 -12.11 -12.74
C VAL A 154 17.65 -12.86 -14.01
N GLN A 155 18.70 -12.42 -14.70
CA GLN A 155 19.16 -13.04 -15.96
C GLN A 155 19.65 -14.48 -15.77
N GLU A 156 20.22 -14.79 -14.61
CA GLU A 156 20.64 -16.14 -14.23
C GLU A 156 19.51 -16.97 -13.59
N GLY A 157 18.32 -16.39 -13.40
CA GLY A 157 17.16 -17.08 -12.82
C GLY A 157 17.27 -17.37 -11.32
N ARG A 158 18.13 -16.65 -10.60
CA ARG A 158 18.25 -16.74 -9.12
C ARG A 158 17.09 -16.03 -8.42
N VAL A 159 16.52 -15.02 -9.06
CA VAL A 159 15.35 -14.25 -8.61
C VAL A 159 14.32 -14.24 -9.75
N PRO A 160 12.99 -14.25 -9.45
CA PRO A 160 11.97 -14.15 -10.49
C PRO A 160 12.10 -12.87 -11.34
N ASP A 161 11.86 -13.00 -12.64
CA ASP A 161 11.61 -11.85 -13.51
C ASP A 161 10.21 -11.27 -13.26
N GLY A 162 10.00 -9.99 -13.59
CA GLY A 162 8.69 -9.34 -13.55
C GLY A 162 8.34 -8.64 -12.23
N LEU A 163 9.22 -8.62 -11.23
CA LEU A 163 9.01 -7.92 -9.94
C LEU A 163 8.80 -6.40 -10.09
N GLN A 164 9.15 -5.87 -11.26
CA GLN A 164 8.83 -4.51 -11.66
C GLN A 164 7.33 -4.21 -11.81
N GLY A 165 6.47 -5.25 -11.82
CA GLY A 165 5.01 -5.13 -11.95
C GLY A 165 4.56 -4.86 -13.39
N VAL A 166 3.27 -5.09 -13.66
CA VAL A 166 2.66 -4.70 -14.96
C VAL A 166 2.44 -3.18 -15.00
N ILE A 167 2.20 -2.62 -16.19
CA ILE A 167 2.04 -1.17 -16.38
C ILE A 167 1.00 -0.54 -15.44
N ASN A 168 -0.11 -1.25 -15.20
CA ASN A 168 -1.20 -0.81 -14.32
C ASN A 168 -0.90 -0.94 -12.83
N ASP A 169 0.26 -1.48 -12.45
CA ASP A 169 0.72 -1.53 -11.06
C ASP A 169 1.79 -0.48 -10.76
N ARG A 170 2.24 0.31 -11.75
CA ARG A 170 3.38 1.24 -11.60
C ARG A 170 2.93 2.62 -11.13
N ASN A 171 2.98 3.62 -12.01
CA ASN A 171 2.49 4.96 -11.71
C ASN A 171 0.97 4.95 -11.88
N VAL A 172 0.23 5.14 -10.79
CA VAL A 172 -1.23 4.98 -10.77
C VAL A 172 -1.90 6.10 -9.98
N ILE A 173 -3.15 6.40 -10.37
CA ILE A 173 -4.04 7.29 -9.64
C ILE A 173 -5.19 6.42 -9.11
N LEU A 174 -5.24 6.26 -7.78
CA LEU A 174 -6.17 5.36 -7.11
C LEU A 174 -7.28 6.17 -6.46
N ARG A 175 -8.43 6.25 -7.14
CA ARG A 175 -9.56 7.07 -6.70
C ARG A 175 -10.32 6.43 -5.54
N PHE A 176 -10.86 7.27 -4.68
CA PHE A 176 -11.76 6.88 -3.59
C PHE A 176 -12.75 8.00 -3.27
N ALA A 177 -13.86 7.65 -2.64
CA ALA A 177 -14.85 8.57 -2.10
C ALA A 177 -14.55 8.83 -0.63
N TRP A 178 -14.62 10.09 -0.21
CA TRP A 178 -14.52 10.43 1.20
C TRP A 178 -15.83 10.13 1.93
N PRO A 179 -15.77 9.65 3.18
CA PRO A 179 -16.97 9.59 4.01
C PRO A 179 -17.54 11.01 4.21
N PRO A 180 -18.88 11.20 4.16
CA PRO A 180 -19.51 12.53 4.29
C PRO A 180 -19.09 13.32 5.54
N GLU A 181 -18.87 12.62 6.64
CA GLU A 181 -18.43 13.17 7.94
C GLU A 181 -17.01 13.76 7.89
N LEU A 182 -16.19 13.35 6.92
CA LEU A 182 -14.83 13.84 6.75
C LEU A 182 -14.77 15.14 5.94
N LEU A 183 -15.78 15.43 5.12
CA LEU A 183 -15.79 16.58 4.21
C LEU A 183 -15.60 17.94 4.93
N PRO A 184 -16.26 18.22 6.06
CA PRO A 184 -16.03 19.48 6.78
C PRO A 184 -14.61 19.61 7.32
N VAL A 185 -13.98 18.48 7.71
CA VAL A 185 -12.60 18.45 8.20
C VAL A 185 -11.64 18.78 7.07
N LEU A 186 -11.81 18.14 5.90
CA LEU A 186 -10.99 18.39 4.71
C LEU A 186 -11.13 19.83 4.21
N ALA A 187 -12.35 20.36 4.19
CA ALA A 187 -12.62 21.74 3.77
C ALA A 187 -11.93 22.78 4.66
N ALA A 188 -11.68 22.46 5.93
CA ALA A 188 -11.00 23.33 6.89
C ALA A 188 -9.47 23.22 6.82
N MET A 189 -8.91 22.21 6.14
CA MET A 189 -7.46 22.03 6.03
C MET A 189 -6.84 23.06 5.09
N PRO A 190 -5.59 23.50 5.35
CA PRO A 190 -4.85 24.32 4.40
C PRO A 190 -4.72 23.60 3.06
N ARG A 191 -5.02 24.30 1.97
CA ARG A 191 -4.84 23.79 0.61
C ARG A 191 -3.46 24.14 0.10
N ARG A 192 -2.80 23.15 -0.47
CA ARG A 192 -1.59 23.33 -1.30
C ARG A 192 -1.85 22.70 -2.67
N PRO A 193 -1.26 23.23 -3.75
CA PRO A 193 -1.22 22.53 -5.01
C PRO A 193 -0.63 21.13 -4.81
N VAL A 194 -1.14 20.16 -5.57
CA VAL A 194 -0.49 18.85 -5.66
C VAL A 194 0.86 19.08 -6.34
N GLU A 195 1.94 18.78 -5.64
CA GLU A 195 3.31 18.96 -6.14
C GLU A 195 3.82 17.71 -6.85
N SER A 196 2.90 16.81 -7.22
CA SER A 196 3.24 15.48 -7.70
C SER A 196 4.39 15.58 -8.64
N LEU A 197 5.50 14.94 -8.23
CA LEU A 197 6.71 14.87 -9.02
C LEU A 197 6.26 14.56 -10.44
N HIS A 198 6.36 15.53 -11.35
CA HIS A 198 5.66 15.57 -12.64
C HIS A 198 6.18 14.46 -13.59
N PHE A 199 6.03 13.20 -13.20
CA PHE A 199 6.53 12.00 -13.86
C PHE A 199 5.38 11.17 -14.47
N LEU A 200 4.14 11.68 -14.39
CA LEU A 200 3.04 11.16 -15.18
C LEU A 200 3.03 11.94 -16.51
N PRO A 201 3.33 11.28 -17.65
CA PRO A 201 3.23 11.90 -18.96
C PRO A 201 1.79 12.29 -19.32
#